data_AF-A0A7W3TTY2-F1
#
_entry.id   AF-A0A7W3TTY2-F1
#
_cell.length_a   1.000
_cell.length_b   1.000
_cell.length_c   1.000
_cell.angle_alpha   90.00
_cell.angle_beta   90.00
_cell.angle_gamma   90.00
#
_symmetry.space_group_name_H-M   'P 1'
#
loop_
_entity.id
_entity.type
_entity.pdbx_description
1 polymer ?
#
loop_
_entity_poly.entity_id
_entity_poly.type
_entity_poly.pdbx_seq_one_letter_code
_entity_poly.pdbx_strand_id
1 'polypeptide(L)' 'MENRELVMFWLAGDHHLAIKNGLTPAILADELKKKGYKDHLIKEFLNDFARNLENDK' A
#
# COMPACT_ATOMS: atom_id res chain seq x y z
N MET A 1 5.42 3.46 13.52
CA MET A 1 5.19 2.22 12.76
C MET A 1 6.13 2.23 11.58
N GLU A 2 6.82 1.14 11.31
CA GLU A 2 7.76 1.09 10.18
C GLU A 2 7.02 1.01 8.84
N ASN A 3 7.62 1.50 7.75
CA ASN A 3 7.06 1.39 6.40
C ASN A 3 6.68 -0.06 6.03
N ARG A 4 7.50 -1.02 6.46
CA ARG A 4 7.24 -2.45 6.25
C ARG A 4 5.98 -2.92 6.98
N GLU A 5 5.73 -2.45 8.19
CA GLU A 5 4.51 -2.77 8.95
C GLU A 5 3.27 -2.19 8.28
N LEU A 6 3.32 -0.92 7.85
CA LEU A 6 2.23 -0.28 7.11
C LEU A 6 1.85 -1.07 5.85
N VAL A 7 2.85 -1.54 5.10
CA VAL A 7 2.64 -2.36 3.91
C VAL A 7 2.13 -3.77 4.26
N MET A 8 2.50 -4.33 5.42
CA MET A 8 1.92 -5.60 5.88
C MET A 8 0.44 -5.46 6.24
N PHE A 9 0.02 -4.38 6.91
CA PHE A 9 -1.40 -4.10 7.14
C PHE A 9 -2.17 -3.97 5.83
N TRP A 10 -1.59 -3.27 4.84
CA TRP A 10 -2.17 -3.19 3.51
C TRP A 10 -2.37 -4.57 2.87
N LEU A 11 -1.31 -5.39 2.82
CA LEU A 11 -1.37 -6.72 2.21
C LEU A 11 -2.26 -7.71 2.99
N ALA A 12 -2.52 -7.45 4.27
CA ALA A 12 -3.44 -8.23 5.10
C ALA A 12 -4.91 -7.83 4.91
N GLY A 13 -5.20 -6.76 4.16
CA GLY A 13 -6.55 -6.24 3.91
C GLY A 13 -6.98 -5.11 4.85
N ASP A 14 -6.15 -4.72 5.82
CA ASP A 14 -6.40 -3.62 6.76
C ASP A 14 -6.04 -2.25 6.13
N HIS A 15 -6.61 -1.97 4.96
CA HIS A 15 -6.28 -0.82 4.12
C HIS A 15 -6.46 0.52 4.86
N HIS A 16 -7.59 0.70 5.55
CA HIS A 16 -7.91 1.92 6.28
C HIS A 16 -6.92 2.16 7.42
N LEU A 17 -6.53 1.11 8.16
CA LEU A 17 -5.54 1.23 9.22
C LEU A 17 -4.17 1.62 8.64
N ALA A 18 -3.76 0.99 7.53
CA ALA A 18 -2.52 1.33 6.86
C ALA A 18 -2.49 2.81 6.41
N ILE A 19 -3.56 3.29 5.77
CA ILE A 19 -3.70 4.68 5.31
C ILE A 19 -3.67 5.65 6.50
N LYS A 20 -4.47 5.41 7.55
CA LYS A 20 -4.51 6.26 8.76
C LYS A 20 -3.17 6.38 9.46
N ASN A 21 -2.36 5.32 9.42
CA ASN A 21 -1.03 5.32 10.02
C ASN A 21 0.08 5.83 9.08
N GLY A 22 -0.29 6.42 7.93
CA GLY A 22 0.63 7.15 7.06
C GLY A 22 1.17 6.35 5.87
N LEU A 23 0.55 5.21 5.51
CA LEU A 23 0.89 4.55 4.25
C LEU A 23 0.58 5.47 3.07
N THR A 24 1.55 5.65 2.19
CA THR A 24 1.40 6.42 0.95
C THR A 24 1.65 5.52 -0.27
N PRO A 25 1.17 5.91 -1.46
CA PRO A 25 1.50 5.20 -2.70
C PRO A 25 3.01 5.01 -2.92
N ALA A 26 3.81 6.01 -2.53
CA ALA A 26 5.27 5.94 -2.67
C ALA A 26 5.88 4.87 -1.74
N ILE A 27 5.45 4.82 -0.47
CA ILE A 27 5.89 3.80 0.49
C ILE A 27 5.48 2.40 0.02
N LEU A 28 4.22 2.25 -0.43
CA LEU A 28 3.71 0.99 -0.94
C LEU A 28 4.51 0.50 -2.15
N ALA A 29 4.76 1.38 -3.12
CA ALA A 29 5.53 1.03 -4.31
C ALA A 29 6.98 0.63 -3.97
N ASP A 30 7.67 1.40 -3.13
CA ASP A 30 9.07 1.18 -2.78
C ASP A 30 9.27 -0.17 -2.05
N GLU A 31 8.43 -0.48 -1.08
CA GLU A 31 8.50 -1.74 -0.34
C GLU A 31 8.12 -2.96 -1.20
N LEU A 32 7.14 -2.82 -2.10
CA LEU A 32 6.82 -3.90 -3.06
C LEU A 32 7.97 -4.14 -4.03
N LYS A 33 8.65 -3.10 -4.51
CA LYS A 33 9.86 -3.23 -5.35
C LYS A 33 10.98 -3.94 -4.61
N LYS A 34 11.26 -3.57 -3.35
CA LYS A 34 12.27 -4.23 -2.49
C LYS A 34 11.98 -5.71 -2.30
N LYS A 35 10.71 -6.10 -2.26
CA LYS A 35 10.25 -7.51 -2.17
C LYS A 35 10.29 -8.25 -3.52
N GLY A 36 10.64 -7.59 -4.62
CA GLY A 36 10.77 -8.21 -5.94
C GLY A 36 9.44 -8.38 -6.69
N TYR A 37 8.39 -7.63 -6.31
CA TYR A 37 7.15 -7.63 -7.08
C TYR A 37 7.39 -7.03 -8.48
N LYS A 38 6.74 -7.61 -9.49
CA LYS A 38 6.80 -7.11 -10.87
C LYS A 38 6.05 -5.78 -10.98
N ASP A 39 6.53 -4.87 -11.81
CA ASP A 39 5.96 -3.52 -11.95
C ASP A 39 4.45 -3.50 -12.28
N HIS A 40 3.96 -4.46 -13.06
CA HIS A 40 2.52 -4.55 -13.35
C HIS A 40 1.68 -4.84 -12.11
N LEU A 41 2.15 -5.72 -11.21
CA LEU A 41 1.47 -6.01 -9.94
C LEU A 41 1.52 -4.80 -9.02
N ILE A 42 2.65 -4.10 -8.98
CA ILE A 42 2.77 -2.87 -8.20
C ILE A 42 1.77 -1.83 -8.69
N LYS A 43 1.61 -1.69 -10.02
CA LYS A 43 0.59 -0.81 -10.60
C LYS A 43 -0.83 -1.20 -10.19
N GLU A 44 -1.15 -2.49 -10.14
CA GLU A 44 -2.44 -2.98 -9.63
C GLU A 44 -2.63 -2.59 -8.17
N PHE A 45 -1.64 -2.86 -7.29
CA PHE A 45 -1.71 -2.45 -5.88
C PHE A 45 -1.88 -0.94 -5.70
N LEU A 46 -1.25 -0.12 -6.54
CA LEU A 46 -1.39 1.34 -6.49
C LEU A 46 -2.76 1.82 -6.96
N ASN A 47 -3.35 1.16 -7.96
CA ASN A 47 -4.73 1.44 -8.38
C ASN A 47 -5.73 1.05 -7.28
N ASP A 48 -5.51 -0.09 -6.62
CA ASP A 48 -6.30 -0.52 -5.46
C ASP A 48 -6.16 0.48 -4.33
N PHE A 49 -4.94 0.97 -4.09
CA PHE A 49 -4.68 2.02 -3.11
C PHE A 49 -5.47 3.29 -3.40
N ALA A 50 -5.42 3.80 -4.63
CA ALA A 50 -6.15 5.00 -5.02
C ALA A 50 -7.67 4.83 -4.83
N ARG A 51 -8.23 3.68 -5.19
CA ARG A 51 -9.66 3.37 -4.99
C ARG A 51 -10.05 3.36 -3.52
N ASN A 52 -9.26 2.74 -2.65
CA ASN A 52 -9.55 2.72 -1.21
C ASN A 52 -9.43 4.13 -0.61
N LEU A 53 -8.46 4.94 -1.06
CA LEU A 53 -8.30 6.32 -0.59
C LEU A 53 -9.49 7.21 -0.95
N GLU A 54 -10.12 6.99 -2.12
CA GLU A 54 -11.35 7.67 -2.50
C GLU A 54 -12.57 7.23 -1.67
N ASN A 55 -12.63 5.96 -1.28
CA ASN A 55 -13.72 5.41 -0.47
C ASN A 55 -13.62 5.73 1.03
N ASP A 56 -12.41 6.05 1.53
CA ASP A 56 -12.17 6.47 2.92
C ASP A 56 -12.43 8.00 3.15
N LYS A 57 -12.80 8.75 2.10
CA LYS A 57 -13.20 10.17 2.17
C LYS A 57 -14.68 10.35 2.48
#